data_AF-A0A5E4T2K6-F1
#
_entry.id   AF-A0A5E4T2K6-F1
#
_cell.length_a   1.000
_cell.length_b   1.000
_cell.length_c   1.000
_cell.angle_alpha   90.00
_cell.angle_beta   90.00
_cell.angle_gamma   90.00
#
_symmetry.space_group_name_H-M   'P 1'
#
loop_
_entity.id
_entity.type
_entity.pdbx_description
1 polymer ?
#
loop_
_entity_poly.entity_id
_entity_poly.type
_entity_poly.pdbx_seq_one_letter_code
_entity_poly.pdbx_strand_id
1 'polypeptide(L)'
;MTPYKINIHDIFTALQELGGEATYSDIQGRILEKYCSGKVPPSYKDKSTFDATIRRKVEDYCPQSRDFDASRFEPKFHRVARGRYKIIGPGESGSTIFFEEQQADFVLRIQKSLVDSQVSRARRLKTAVKAPTKVRAVTDIFIRNADVVAEVLFQAKGYCQRCTKPAPFLRKADGSPYLEVHHKVRLSDGGEDTVENAIALCPNCHRELHFGTASA
;
A
#
# COMPACT_ATOMS: atom_id res chain seq x y z
N MET A 1 2.33 -10.37 -20.43
CA MET A 1 1.53 -9.41 -19.64
C MET A 1 0.37 -10.18 -19.04
N THR A 2 0.19 -10.14 -17.71
CA THR A 2 -0.97 -10.74 -17.06
C THR A 2 -2.24 -9.95 -17.44
N PRO A 3 -3.35 -10.61 -17.77
CA PRO A 3 -4.57 -9.91 -18.15
C PRO A 3 -5.15 -9.20 -16.94
N TYR A 4 -5.58 -7.94 -17.12
CA TYR A 4 -6.13 -7.12 -16.04
C TYR A 4 -7.28 -7.82 -15.32
N LYS A 5 -7.26 -7.79 -13.99
CA LYS A 5 -8.31 -8.26 -13.10
C LYS A 5 -8.61 -7.18 -12.08
N ILE A 6 -9.89 -6.89 -11.90
CA ILE A 6 -10.35 -5.88 -10.95
C ILE A 6 -9.90 -6.20 -9.53
N ASN A 7 -9.39 -5.19 -8.84
CA ASN A 7 -9.06 -5.25 -7.42
C ASN A 7 -9.77 -4.12 -6.65
N ILE A 8 -9.72 -4.15 -5.32
CA ILE A 8 -10.41 -3.17 -4.48
C ILE A 8 -9.78 -1.77 -4.57
N HIS A 9 -8.46 -1.69 -4.77
CA HIS A 9 -7.72 -0.43 -4.89
C HIS A 9 -8.12 0.35 -6.15
N ASP A 10 -8.36 -0.33 -7.26
CA ASP A 10 -8.85 0.30 -8.50
C ASP A 10 -10.24 0.92 -8.30
N ILE A 11 -11.13 0.24 -7.58
CA ILE A 11 -12.48 0.72 -7.26
C ILE A 11 -12.41 1.94 -6.34
N PHE A 12 -11.57 1.87 -5.30
CA PHE A 12 -11.34 2.97 -4.37
C PHE A 12 -10.79 4.20 -5.09
N THR A 13 -9.77 4.02 -5.94
CA THR A 13 -9.17 5.09 -6.73
C THR A 13 -10.16 5.71 -7.70
N ALA A 14 -10.94 4.89 -8.43
CA ALA A 14 -11.97 5.38 -9.33
C ALA A 14 -13.02 6.22 -8.58
N LEU A 15 -13.43 5.79 -7.40
CA LEU A 15 -14.39 6.54 -6.58
C LEU A 15 -13.79 7.83 -6.00
N GLN A 16 -12.50 7.86 -5.65
CA GLN A 16 -11.80 9.09 -5.25
C GLN A 16 -11.76 10.12 -6.37
N GLU A 17 -11.43 9.69 -7.60
CA GLU A 17 -11.42 10.58 -8.78
C GLU A 17 -12.80 11.09 -9.17
N LEU A 18 -13.86 10.39 -8.75
CA LEU A 18 -15.25 10.82 -8.91
C LEU A 18 -15.73 11.75 -7.79
N GLY A 19 -14.83 12.21 -6.92
CA GLY A 19 -15.17 13.12 -5.83
C GLY A 19 -15.57 12.41 -4.52
N GLY A 20 -15.27 11.12 -4.40
CA GLY A 20 -15.49 10.33 -3.18
C GLY A 20 -16.91 9.80 -3.00
N GLU A 21 -17.85 10.13 -3.89
CA GLU A 21 -19.20 9.57 -3.93
C GLU A 21 -19.67 9.44 -5.39
N ALA A 22 -20.15 8.28 -5.79
CA ALA A 22 -20.60 8.05 -7.16
C ALA A 22 -21.56 6.86 -7.30
N THR A 23 -22.20 6.74 -8.45
CA THR A 23 -23.03 5.58 -8.78
C THR A 23 -22.18 4.40 -9.27
N TYR A 24 -22.73 3.18 -9.22
CA TYR A 24 -22.07 2.01 -9.82
C TYR A 24 -21.66 2.22 -11.28
N SER A 25 -22.54 2.86 -12.07
CA SER A 25 -22.28 3.10 -13.49
C SER A 25 -21.07 4.02 -13.69
N ASP A 26 -20.94 5.04 -12.85
CA ASP A 26 -19.81 5.97 -12.92
C ASP A 26 -18.51 5.27 -12.51
N ILE A 27 -18.53 4.49 -11.43
CA ILE A 27 -17.38 3.70 -10.96
C ILE A 27 -16.92 2.74 -12.06
N GLN A 28 -17.84 1.99 -12.67
CA GLN A 28 -17.56 1.05 -13.76
C GLN A 28 -16.97 1.77 -14.98
N GLY A 29 -17.56 2.90 -15.38
CA GLY A 29 -17.07 3.71 -16.49
C GLY A 29 -15.64 4.20 -16.27
N ARG A 30 -15.34 4.72 -15.07
CA ARG A 30 -13.99 5.19 -14.73
C ARG A 30 -12.96 4.09 -14.67
N ILE A 31 -13.32 2.91 -14.16
CA ILE A 31 -12.42 1.76 -14.15
C ILE A 31 -12.10 1.32 -15.59
N LEU A 32 -13.11 1.23 -16.46
CA LEU A 32 -12.92 0.86 -17.87
C LEU A 32 -12.02 1.85 -18.59
N GLU A 33 -12.28 3.15 -18.42
CA GLU A 33 -11.48 4.21 -19.04
C GLU A 33 -10.02 4.15 -18.57
N LYS A 34 -9.81 4.08 -17.25
CA LYS A 34 -8.48 4.21 -16.64
C LYS A 34 -7.62 2.95 -16.79
N TYR A 35 -8.19 1.78 -16.55
CA TYR A 35 -7.42 0.53 -16.43
C TYR A 35 -7.59 -0.42 -17.61
N CYS A 36 -8.58 -0.17 -18.48
CA CYS A 36 -8.95 -1.10 -19.55
C CYS A 36 -9.05 -0.45 -20.93
N SER A 37 -8.60 0.81 -21.07
CA SER A 37 -8.66 1.57 -22.33
C SER A 37 -10.06 1.59 -22.96
N GLY A 38 -11.10 1.63 -22.13
CA GLY A 38 -12.51 1.63 -22.53
C GLY A 38 -13.06 0.28 -23.00
N LYS A 39 -12.30 -0.82 -22.89
CA LYS A 39 -12.72 -2.16 -23.34
C LYS A 39 -12.83 -3.14 -22.17
N VAL A 40 -13.72 -4.13 -22.29
CA VAL A 40 -13.82 -5.20 -21.29
C VAL A 40 -12.52 -6.02 -21.29
N PRO A 41 -11.87 -6.24 -20.13
CA PRO A 41 -10.63 -7.01 -20.07
C PRO A 41 -10.85 -8.47 -20.48
N PRO A 42 -9.87 -9.13 -21.12
CA PRO A 42 -10.00 -10.53 -21.57
C PRO A 42 -10.12 -11.53 -20.42
N SER A 43 -9.87 -11.11 -19.17
CA SER A 43 -10.14 -11.90 -17.96
C SER A 43 -11.63 -12.09 -17.67
N TYR A 44 -12.51 -11.38 -18.38
CA TYR A 44 -13.96 -11.42 -18.19
C TYR A 44 -14.63 -11.83 -19.50
N LYS A 45 -15.67 -12.66 -19.38
CA LYS A 45 -16.46 -13.15 -20.52
C LYS A 45 -17.11 -12.00 -21.29
N ASP A 46 -17.68 -11.05 -20.56
CA ASP A 46 -18.48 -9.94 -21.09
C ASP A 46 -18.56 -8.80 -20.08
N LYS A 47 -19.17 -7.69 -20.50
CA LYS A 47 -19.38 -6.50 -19.67
C LYS A 47 -20.21 -6.83 -18.41
N SER A 48 -21.19 -7.71 -18.51
CA SER A 48 -22.05 -8.09 -17.39
C SER A 48 -21.27 -8.76 -16.26
N THR A 49 -20.36 -9.68 -16.62
CA THR A 49 -19.49 -10.39 -15.68
C THR A 49 -18.51 -9.44 -15.01
N PHE A 50 -17.96 -8.49 -15.77
CA PHE A 50 -17.09 -7.45 -15.25
C PHE A 50 -17.81 -6.54 -14.26
N ASP A 51 -18.98 -6.02 -14.66
CA ASP A 51 -19.83 -5.14 -13.86
C ASP A 51 -20.31 -5.82 -12.57
N ALA A 52 -20.66 -7.10 -12.64
CA ALA A 52 -21.05 -7.91 -11.48
C ALA A 52 -19.87 -8.11 -10.51
N THR A 53 -18.64 -8.27 -11.02
CA THR A 53 -17.45 -8.42 -10.17
C THR A 53 -17.13 -7.12 -9.42
N ILE A 54 -17.24 -5.96 -10.09
CA ILE A 54 -17.10 -4.65 -9.43
C ILE A 54 -18.16 -4.49 -8.34
N ARG A 55 -19.42 -4.78 -8.67
CA ARG A 55 -20.54 -4.71 -7.71
C ARG A 55 -20.29 -5.58 -6.49
N ARG A 56 -19.92 -6.85 -6.70
CA ARG A 56 -19.64 -7.81 -5.63
C ARG A 56 -18.54 -7.30 -4.71
N LYS A 57 -17.45 -6.75 -5.27
CA LYS A 57 -16.35 -6.18 -4.49
C LYS A 57 -16.74 -4.92 -3.73
N VAL A 58 -17.57 -4.03 -4.29
CA VAL A 58 -18.08 -2.89 -3.52
C VAL A 58 -18.94 -3.37 -2.35
N GLU A 59 -19.78 -4.38 -2.57
CA GLU A 59 -20.65 -4.96 -1.56
C GLU A 59 -19.90 -5.73 -0.48
N ASP A 60 -18.81 -6.43 -0.82
CA ASP A 60 -17.91 -7.09 0.14
C ASP A 60 -17.31 -6.09 1.15
N TYR A 61 -17.10 -4.83 0.75
CA TYR A 61 -16.46 -3.80 1.59
C TYR A 61 -17.46 -2.74 2.06
N CYS A 62 -18.76 -3.03 2.02
CA CYS A 62 -19.83 -2.13 2.44
C CYS A 62 -20.65 -2.75 3.58
N PRO A 63 -20.56 -2.22 4.82
CA PRO A 63 -21.28 -2.77 5.99
C PRO A 63 -22.79 -2.82 5.86
N GLN A 64 -23.36 -1.99 4.98
CA GLN A 64 -24.80 -1.94 4.71
C GLN A 64 -25.24 -2.99 3.69
N SER A 65 -24.31 -3.78 3.14
CA SER A 65 -24.62 -4.91 2.28
C SER A 65 -25.07 -6.11 3.11
N ARG A 66 -26.04 -6.87 2.58
CA ARG A 66 -26.61 -8.04 3.26
C ARG A 66 -25.57 -9.12 3.55
N ASP A 67 -24.60 -9.26 2.65
CA ASP A 67 -23.62 -10.35 2.67
C ASP A 67 -22.23 -9.85 3.14
N PHE A 68 -22.19 -8.72 3.86
CA PHE A 68 -20.95 -8.17 4.42
C PHE A 68 -20.46 -9.01 5.60
N ASP A 69 -19.18 -9.38 5.57
CA ASP A 69 -18.51 -10.14 6.62
C ASP A 69 -17.34 -9.33 7.19
N ALA A 70 -17.55 -8.75 8.36
CA ALA A 70 -16.55 -7.92 9.06
C ALA A 70 -15.29 -8.71 9.47
N SER A 71 -15.35 -10.05 9.49
CA SER A 71 -14.17 -10.88 9.76
C SER A 71 -13.28 -11.05 8.52
N ARG A 72 -13.83 -10.80 7.33
CA ARG A 72 -13.14 -10.99 6.03
C ARG A 72 -12.83 -9.70 5.31
N PHE A 73 -13.64 -8.66 5.52
CA PHE A 73 -13.56 -7.42 4.78
C PHE A 73 -13.68 -6.21 5.69
N GLU A 74 -12.70 -5.33 5.60
CA GLU A 74 -12.75 -4.03 6.25
C GLU A 74 -13.74 -3.10 5.51
N PRO A 75 -14.59 -2.33 6.22
CA PRO A 75 -15.42 -1.29 5.61
C PRO A 75 -14.59 -0.28 4.81
N LYS A 76 -14.87 -0.13 3.52
CA LYS A 76 -14.28 0.94 2.67
C LYS A 76 -15.34 1.82 1.99
N PHE A 77 -16.57 1.32 1.88
CA PHE A 77 -17.66 2.04 1.24
C PHE A 77 -18.88 2.15 2.14
N HIS A 78 -19.57 3.27 2.01
CA HIS A 78 -20.87 3.52 2.61
C HIS A 78 -21.89 3.67 1.49
N ARG A 79 -22.96 2.88 1.51
CA ARG A 79 -24.10 3.00 0.60
C ARG A 79 -24.98 4.17 1.04
N VAL A 80 -24.90 5.28 0.32
CA VAL A 80 -25.71 6.48 0.57
C VAL A 80 -27.10 6.38 -0.06
N ALA A 81 -27.24 5.64 -1.17
CA ALA A 81 -28.52 5.39 -1.84
C ALA A 81 -28.45 4.09 -2.65
N ARG A 82 -29.58 3.65 -3.23
CA ARG A 82 -29.60 2.46 -4.10
C ARG A 82 -28.64 2.65 -5.28
N GLY A 83 -27.57 1.86 -5.32
CA GLY A 83 -26.57 1.91 -6.39
C GLY A 83 -25.60 3.10 -6.31
N ARG A 84 -25.56 3.82 -5.18
CA ARG A 84 -24.64 4.94 -4.94
C ARG A 84 -23.84 4.73 -3.67
N TYR A 85 -22.53 4.94 -3.77
CA TYR A 85 -21.58 4.66 -2.71
C TYR A 85 -20.65 5.85 -2.50
N LYS A 86 -20.34 6.10 -1.23
CA LYS A 86 -19.36 7.06 -0.76
C LYS A 86 -18.18 6.31 -0.15
N ILE A 87 -16.98 6.83 -0.32
CA ILE A 87 -15.80 6.35 0.42
C ILE A 87 -16.03 6.67 1.89
N ILE A 88 -15.79 5.68 2.75
CA ILE A 88 -15.67 5.95 4.18
C ILE A 88 -14.39 6.76 4.37
N GLY A 89 -14.55 8.07 4.57
CA GLY A 89 -13.42 8.97 4.78
C GLY A 89 -12.72 8.71 6.13
N PRO A 90 -11.47 9.15 6.29
CA PRO A 90 -10.79 9.11 7.57
C PRO A 90 -11.54 10.03 8.56
N GLY A 91 -12.42 9.45 9.36
CA GLY A 91 -13.10 10.14 10.46
C GLY A 91 -14.57 9.77 10.72
N GLU A 92 -15.28 9.10 9.81
CA GLU A 92 -16.72 8.82 9.98
C GLU A 92 -17.03 7.48 10.70
N SER A 93 -16.02 6.70 11.08
CA SER A 93 -16.20 5.50 11.91
C SER A 93 -15.00 5.26 12.81
N GLY A 94 -14.83 6.03 13.89
CA GLY A 94 -13.78 5.78 14.92
C GLY A 94 -12.42 5.38 14.33
N SER A 95 -12.00 6.08 13.26
CA SER A 95 -11.27 5.48 12.16
C SER A 95 -9.83 5.11 12.51
N THR A 96 -9.52 3.83 12.29
CA THR A 96 -8.18 3.32 12.05
C THR A 96 -7.47 4.21 11.03
N ILE A 97 -6.35 4.81 11.42
CA ILE A 97 -5.49 5.57 10.52
C ILE A 97 -4.53 4.57 9.85
N PHE A 98 -4.56 4.46 8.53
CA PHE A 98 -3.58 3.66 7.80
C PHE A 98 -2.25 4.39 7.72
N PHE A 99 -1.18 3.69 8.13
CA PHE A 99 0.16 4.27 8.17
C PHE A 99 0.63 4.77 6.78
N GLU A 100 0.37 3.98 5.74
CA GLU A 100 0.79 4.27 4.36
C GLU A 100 0.13 5.55 3.82
N GLU A 101 -1.16 5.74 4.06
CA GLU A 101 -1.91 6.93 3.62
C GLU A 101 -1.41 8.20 4.30
N GLN A 102 -1.16 8.14 5.62
CA GLN A 102 -0.56 9.26 6.35
C GLN A 102 0.83 9.59 5.83
N GLN A 103 1.62 8.57 5.50
CA GLN A 103 2.95 8.77 4.97
C GLN A 103 2.92 9.40 3.58
N ALA A 104 1.97 9.01 2.72
CA ALA A 104 1.76 9.62 1.42
C ALA A 104 1.35 11.11 1.53
N ASP A 105 0.38 11.45 2.39
CA ASP A 105 -0.01 12.85 2.66
C ASP A 105 1.21 13.66 3.14
N PHE A 106 1.98 13.09 4.06
CA PHE A 106 3.16 13.77 4.60
C PHE A 106 4.19 14.08 3.50
N VAL A 107 4.44 13.15 2.58
CA VAL A 107 5.35 13.37 1.44
C VAL A 107 4.84 14.51 0.54
N LEU A 108 3.55 14.57 0.23
CA LEU A 108 2.96 15.67 -0.56
C LEU A 108 3.14 17.02 0.14
N ARG A 109 2.95 17.06 1.46
CA ARG A 109 3.16 18.28 2.27
C ARG A 109 4.61 18.71 2.31
N ILE A 110 5.56 17.77 2.36
CA ILE A 110 7.00 18.04 2.22
C ILE A 110 7.25 18.67 0.85
N GLN A 111 6.78 18.06 -0.24
CA GLN A 111 7.00 18.56 -1.60
C GLN A 111 6.48 19.99 -1.76
N LYS A 112 5.25 20.26 -1.30
CA LYS A 112 4.69 21.62 -1.27
C LYS A 112 5.59 22.59 -0.49
N SER A 113 6.08 22.16 0.67
CA SER A 113 6.96 22.99 1.48
C SER A 113 8.36 23.19 0.87
N LEU A 114 8.85 22.27 0.04
CA LEU A 114 10.14 22.39 -0.65
C LEU A 114 10.09 23.41 -1.79
N VAL A 115 8.95 23.54 -2.47
CA VAL A 115 8.72 24.56 -3.52
C VAL A 115 8.79 25.99 -2.98
N ASP A 116 8.46 26.19 -1.70
CA ASP A 116 8.54 27.51 -1.07
C ASP A 116 9.98 28.01 -0.87
N SER A 117 10.15 29.31 -0.61
CA SER A 117 11.44 29.84 -0.20
C SER A 117 11.80 29.42 1.23
N GLN A 118 13.10 29.43 1.53
CA GLN A 118 13.60 29.20 2.90
C GLN A 118 13.01 30.22 3.89
N VAL A 119 12.84 31.48 3.48
CA VAL A 119 12.24 32.54 4.30
C VAL A 119 10.79 32.21 4.66
N SER A 120 10.00 31.75 3.69
CA SER A 120 8.61 31.34 3.91
C SER A 120 8.52 30.15 4.88
N ARG A 121 9.39 29.14 4.72
CA ARG A 121 9.49 28.02 5.67
C ARG A 121 9.86 28.50 7.07
N ALA A 122 10.88 29.35 7.20
CA ALA A 122 11.31 29.90 8.49
C ALA A 122 10.20 30.68 9.20
N ARG A 123 9.40 31.45 8.46
CA ARG A 123 8.23 32.16 9.01
C ARG A 123 7.20 31.18 9.58
N ARG A 124 6.86 30.09 8.86
CA ARG A 124 5.94 29.06 9.35
C ARG A 124 6.49 28.33 10.58
N LEU A 125 7.79 28.05 10.61
CA LEU A 125 8.44 27.36 11.73
C LEU A 125 8.44 28.20 13.01
N LYS A 126 8.52 29.53 12.93
CA LYS A 126 8.47 30.42 14.11
C LYS A 126 7.16 30.29 14.91
N THR A 127 6.04 30.05 14.22
CA THR A 127 4.71 29.94 14.84
C THR A 127 4.19 28.51 14.89
N ALA A 128 4.98 27.52 14.49
CA ALA A 128 4.57 26.13 14.47
C ALA A 128 4.50 25.54 15.89
N VAL A 129 3.53 24.66 16.12
CA VAL A 129 3.47 23.85 17.34
C VAL A 129 4.71 22.94 17.37
N LYS A 130 5.48 23.01 18.45
CA LYS A 130 6.73 22.25 18.59
C LYS A 130 6.50 20.77 18.92
N ALA A 131 5.39 20.48 19.61
CA ALA A 131 5.02 19.12 19.98
C ALA A 131 4.05 18.55 18.93
N PRO A 132 4.45 17.51 18.16
CA PRO A 132 3.55 16.90 17.19
C PRO A 132 2.44 16.10 17.90
N THR A 133 1.26 16.10 17.30
CA THR A 133 0.15 15.23 17.73
C THR A 133 0.51 13.77 17.47
N LYS A 134 0.31 12.90 18.47
CA LYS A 134 0.47 11.46 18.32
C LYS A 134 -0.84 10.85 17.87
N VAL A 135 -0.78 10.00 16.84
CA VAL A 135 -1.91 9.23 16.34
C VAL A 135 -1.57 7.74 16.40
N ARG A 136 -2.58 6.89 16.62
CA ARG A 136 -2.42 5.44 16.48
C ARG A 136 -2.71 5.06 15.04
N ALA A 137 -1.77 4.36 14.42
CA ALA A 137 -1.96 3.79 13.10
C ALA A 137 -2.02 2.26 13.18
N VAL A 138 -2.79 1.64 12.29
CA VAL A 138 -2.80 0.18 12.11
C VAL A 138 -2.00 -0.14 10.85
N THR A 139 -1.27 -1.25 10.91
CA THR A 139 -0.49 -1.79 9.80
C THR A 139 -0.72 -3.28 9.72
N ASP A 140 -0.86 -3.79 8.50
CA ASP A 140 -0.82 -5.22 8.26
C ASP A 140 0.64 -5.68 8.26
N ILE A 141 0.87 -6.87 8.83
CA ILE A 141 2.20 -7.50 8.88
C ILE A 141 2.08 -8.96 8.49
N PHE A 142 3.09 -9.45 7.76
CA PHE A 142 3.23 -10.87 7.49
C PHE A 142 3.96 -11.54 8.66
N ILE A 143 3.39 -12.64 9.18
CA ILE A 143 4.10 -13.55 10.07
C ILE A 143 5.07 -14.35 9.19
N ARG A 144 6.36 -14.02 9.29
CA ARG A 144 7.42 -14.64 8.49
C ARG A 144 7.97 -15.89 9.17
N ASN A 145 8.38 -16.85 8.37
CA ASN A 145 9.09 -18.05 8.80
C ASN A 145 10.49 -17.68 9.30
N ALA A 146 10.73 -17.92 10.59
CA ALA A 146 12.00 -17.60 11.24
C ALA A 146 13.18 -18.36 10.64
N ASP A 147 12.97 -19.62 10.19
CA ASP A 147 14.03 -20.46 9.66
C ASP A 147 14.51 -19.95 8.29
N VAL A 148 13.61 -19.42 7.46
CA VAL A 148 13.96 -18.77 6.19
C VAL A 148 14.86 -17.56 6.45
N VAL A 149 14.49 -16.72 7.42
CA VAL A 149 15.28 -15.55 7.79
C VAL A 149 16.65 -15.95 8.33
N ALA A 150 16.70 -16.94 9.22
CA ALA A 150 17.94 -17.43 9.82
C ALA A 150 18.89 -18.02 8.78
N GLU A 151 18.38 -18.88 7.88
CA GLU A 151 19.17 -19.52 6.83
C GLU A 151 19.75 -18.49 5.84
N VAL A 152 18.94 -17.52 5.41
CA VAL A 152 19.39 -16.47 4.48
C VAL A 152 20.50 -15.60 5.11
N LEU A 153 20.38 -15.26 6.40
CA LEU A 153 21.41 -14.52 7.13
C LEU A 153 22.69 -15.36 7.33
N PHE A 154 22.54 -16.66 7.61
CA PHE A 154 23.66 -17.58 7.72
C PHE A 154 24.46 -17.69 6.42
N GLN A 155 23.76 -17.89 5.29
CA GLN A 155 24.38 -17.93 3.95
C GLN A 155 25.08 -16.63 3.58
N ALA A 156 24.55 -15.49 4.03
CA ALA A 156 25.12 -14.18 3.75
C ALA A 156 26.46 -13.91 4.45
N LYS A 157 26.77 -14.64 5.54
CA LYS A 157 28.04 -14.53 6.30
C LYS A 157 28.40 -13.09 6.69
N GLY A 158 27.40 -12.25 6.94
CA GLY A 158 27.57 -10.85 7.29
C GLY A 158 27.88 -9.90 6.13
N TYR A 159 27.73 -10.34 4.87
CA TYR A 159 27.88 -9.51 3.68
C TYR A 159 26.54 -9.31 2.96
N CYS A 160 26.30 -8.08 2.47
CA CYS A 160 25.14 -7.79 1.64
C CYS A 160 25.22 -8.59 0.34
N GLN A 161 24.18 -9.37 0.03
CA GLN A 161 24.16 -10.21 -1.16
C GLN A 161 23.89 -9.44 -2.47
N ARG A 162 23.66 -8.12 -2.41
CA ARG A 162 23.55 -7.23 -3.59
C ARG A 162 24.82 -6.43 -3.86
N CYS A 163 25.30 -5.65 -2.89
CA CYS A 163 26.47 -4.79 -3.08
C CYS A 163 27.79 -5.37 -2.57
N THR A 164 27.75 -6.61 -2.05
CA THR A 164 28.90 -7.39 -1.55
C THR A 164 29.71 -6.76 -0.41
N LYS A 165 29.30 -5.58 0.08
CA LYS A 165 29.90 -4.92 1.25
C LYS A 165 29.51 -5.63 2.55
N PRO A 166 30.38 -5.61 3.58
CA PRO A 166 30.02 -6.12 4.90
C PRO A 166 28.82 -5.35 5.49
N ALA A 167 28.13 -5.97 6.45
CA ALA A 167 27.09 -5.33 7.22
C ALA A 167 27.60 -4.01 7.82
N PRO A 168 26.81 -2.93 7.81
CA PRO A 168 27.27 -1.61 8.22
C PRO A 168 27.58 -1.50 9.72
N PHE A 169 27.00 -2.37 10.54
CA PHE A 169 27.22 -2.42 11.99
C PHE A 169 26.80 -3.79 12.55
N LEU A 170 27.12 -4.02 13.82
CA LEU A 170 26.70 -5.21 14.57
C LEU A 170 25.45 -4.90 15.41
N ARG A 171 24.54 -5.88 15.54
CA ARG A 171 23.36 -5.79 16.40
C ARG A 171 23.80 -5.58 17.85
N LYS A 172 23.19 -4.60 18.53
CA LYS A 172 23.46 -4.35 19.96
C LYS A 172 23.06 -5.54 20.86
N ALA A 173 22.06 -6.31 20.44
CA ALA A 173 21.51 -7.41 21.25
C ALA A 173 22.45 -8.61 21.37
N ASP A 174 23.14 -8.99 20.28
CA ASP A 174 23.89 -10.25 20.20
C ASP A 174 25.24 -10.14 19.46
N GLY A 175 25.61 -8.94 18.97
CA GLY A 175 26.85 -8.72 18.22
C GLY A 175 26.85 -9.27 16.79
N SER A 176 25.73 -9.80 16.29
CA SER A 176 25.67 -10.34 14.92
C SER A 176 25.67 -9.24 13.84
N PRO A 177 26.15 -9.51 12.62
CA PRO A 177 26.08 -8.54 11.51
C PRO A 177 24.65 -8.08 11.19
N TYR A 178 24.41 -6.77 11.10
CA TYR A 178 23.09 -6.23 10.78
C TYR A 178 22.82 -6.24 9.27
N LEU A 179 22.01 -7.21 8.82
CA LEU A 179 21.39 -7.25 7.49
C LEU A 179 19.88 -7.39 7.63
N GLU A 180 19.15 -6.97 6.58
CA GLU A 180 17.70 -7.05 6.45
C GLU A 180 17.35 -8.08 5.37
N VAL A 181 16.56 -9.10 5.72
CA VAL A 181 16.07 -10.09 4.75
C VAL A 181 14.91 -9.49 3.96
N HIS A 182 15.04 -9.55 2.65
CA HIS A 182 14.09 -9.05 1.66
C HIS A 182 13.63 -10.18 0.75
N HIS A 183 12.34 -10.24 0.43
CA HIS A 183 11.82 -11.17 -0.57
C HIS A 183 11.91 -10.55 -1.97
N LYS A 184 12.58 -11.22 -2.91
CA LYS A 184 12.80 -10.80 -4.30
C LYS A 184 11.46 -10.54 -5.01
N VAL A 185 10.51 -11.47 -4.87
CA VAL A 185 9.08 -11.22 -5.07
C VAL A 185 8.49 -10.92 -3.70
N ARG A 186 8.02 -9.70 -3.49
CA ARG A 186 7.51 -9.27 -2.18
C ARG A 186 6.31 -10.10 -1.76
N LEU A 187 6.18 -10.35 -0.44
CA LEU A 187 5.01 -11.05 0.11
C LEU A 187 3.70 -10.32 -0.20
N SER A 188 3.71 -8.98 -0.19
CA SER A 188 2.57 -8.14 -0.60
C SER A 188 2.12 -8.36 -2.04
N ASP A 189 3.04 -8.81 -2.91
CA ASP A 189 2.81 -9.06 -4.33
C ASP A 189 2.52 -10.55 -4.60
N GLY A 190 2.31 -11.35 -3.53
CA GLY A 190 2.06 -12.79 -3.62
C GLY A 190 3.30 -13.66 -3.68
N GLY A 191 4.48 -13.13 -3.33
CA GLY A 191 5.70 -13.92 -3.22
C GLY A 191 5.66 -14.95 -2.09
N GLU A 192 6.38 -16.06 -2.28
CA GLU A 192 6.48 -17.12 -1.28
C GLU A 192 7.52 -16.79 -0.19
N ASP A 193 7.28 -17.27 1.02
CA ASP A 193 8.22 -17.12 2.13
C ASP A 193 9.21 -18.30 2.14
N THR A 194 10.17 -18.27 1.21
CA THR A 194 11.16 -19.32 0.97
C THR A 194 12.57 -18.76 0.89
N VAL A 195 13.59 -19.60 1.10
CA VAL A 195 15.01 -19.20 1.01
C VAL A 195 15.34 -18.74 -0.41
N GLU A 196 14.80 -19.42 -1.42
CA GLU A 196 15.00 -19.11 -2.83
C GLU A 196 14.47 -17.73 -3.21
N ASN A 197 13.36 -17.32 -2.60
CA ASN A 197 12.76 -16.01 -2.82
C ASN A 197 13.35 -14.94 -1.89
N ALA A 198 14.24 -15.26 -0.95
CA ALA A 198 14.78 -14.32 0.01
C ALA A 198 16.25 -13.93 -0.31
N ILE A 199 16.66 -12.76 0.19
CA ILE A 199 18.02 -12.23 0.06
C ILE A 199 18.36 -11.33 1.25
N ALA A 200 19.58 -11.44 1.78
CA ALA A 200 20.10 -10.58 2.84
C ALA A 200 20.73 -9.30 2.27
N LEU A 201 20.23 -8.15 2.70
CA LEU A 201 20.65 -6.85 2.19
C LEU A 201 21.12 -5.92 3.31
N CYS A 202 22.07 -5.04 3.01
CA CYS A 202 22.30 -3.90 3.90
C CYS A 202 21.11 -2.93 3.83
N PRO A 203 20.89 -2.09 4.86
CA PRO A 203 19.76 -1.15 4.91
C PRO A 203 19.67 -0.26 3.66
N ASN A 204 20.81 0.20 3.14
CA ASN A 204 20.85 1.07 1.95
C ASN A 204 20.33 0.32 0.70
N CYS A 205 20.86 -0.87 0.42
CA CYS A 205 20.42 -1.68 -0.72
C CYS A 205 18.96 -2.13 -0.58
N HIS A 206 18.50 -2.42 0.64
CA HIS A 206 17.11 -2.78 0.87
C HIS A 206 16.16 -1.61 0.60
N ARG A 207 16.48 -0.40 1.11
CA ARG A 207 15.67 0.80 0.85
C ARG A 207 15.67 1.19 -0.63
N GLU A 208 16.80 1.05 -1.31
CA GLU A 208 16.89 1.32 -2.74
C GLU A 208 16.00 0.39 -3.58
N LEU A 209 15.85 -0.89 -3.20
CA LEU A 209 14.90 -1.77 -3.91
C LEU A 209 13.43 -1.36 -3.74
N HIS A 210 13.08 -0.73 -2.61
CA HIS A 210 11.70 -0.26 -2.37
C HIS A 210 11.42 1.13 -2.95
N PHE A 211 12.39 2.04 -2.89
CA PHE A 211 12.17 3.47 -3.12
C PHE A 211 13.15 4.10 -4.12
N GLY A 212 14.19 3.38 -4.51
CA GLY A 212 15.18 3.86 -5.47
C GLY A 212 14.60 3.92 -6.88
N THR A 213 15.15 4.81 -7.70
CA THR A 213 14.97 4.72 -9.15
C THR A 213 15.64 3.43 -9.62
N ALA A 214 15.00 2.68 -10.54
CA ALA A 214 15.67 1.56 -11.20
C ALA A 214 16.98 2.07 -11.81
N SER A 215 18.10 1.77 -11.16
CA SER A 215 19.42 2.11 -11.66
C SER A 215 19.65 1.26 -12.90
N ALA A 216 19.86 1.93 -14.03
CA ALA A 216 20.22 1.33 -15.32
C ALA A 216 21.45 0.41 -15.22
#